data_AF-A0A0G1JZG3-F1
#
_entry.id   AF-A0A0G1JZG3-F1
#
_cell.length_a   1.000
_cell.length_b   1.000
_cell.length_c   1.000
_cell.angle_alpha   90.00
_cell.angle_beta   90.00
_cell.angle_gamma   90.00
#
_symmetry.space_group_name_H-M   'P 1'
#
loop_
_entity.id
_entity.type
_entity.pdbx_description
1 polymer ?
#
loop_
_entity_poly.entity_id
_entity_poly.type
_entity_poly.pdbx_seq_one_letter_code
_entity_poly.pdbx_strand_id
1 'polypeptide(L)'
;MSLGKLKTFFREFRRPSNIRIFALAVLFYYIWGMQNWSDSQLLSGGWWFDALGHFIFGVGLSFILLYWIRFYAPESYILSGKLNIARQIIEDVAFIEAIFWEGFELLWDLKIQPNYATWLVRAQNSSADTTSDILVTALGAMFAMFLWWCWRKYHEMRWPDETEKESIETAKAESRVLAKEILAARRGQRRQIYNEFKRSLKKTIRTVKKIDPL
;
A
#
# COMPACT_ATOMS: atom_id res chain seq x y z
N MET A 1 14.65 11.18 10.49
CA MET A 1 14.31 11.50 9.07
C MET A 1 15.20 12.66 8.62
N SER A 2 15.90 12.58 7.47
CA SER A 2 16.80 13.68 7.06
C SER A 2 16.01 14.89 6.53
N LEU A 3 16.54 16.10 6.74
CA LEU A 3 15.95 17.36 6.24
C LEU A 3 15.65 17.33 4.73
N GLY A 4 16.46 16.62 3.95
CA GLY A 4 16.24 16.42 2.51
C GLY A 4 14.99 15.60 2.19
N LYS A 5 14.68 14.56 2.99
CA LYS A 5 13.45 13.77 2.83
C LYS A 5 12.21 14.59 3.19
N LEU A 6 12.32 15.44 4.22
CA LEU A 6 11.26 16.36 4.64
C LEU A 6 10.90 17.37 3.53
N LYS A 7 11.92 17.98 2.91
CA LYS A 7 11.73 18.97 1.83
C LYS A 7 11.07 18.36 0.59
N THR A 8 11.48 17.14 0.23
CA THR A 8 10.85 16.39 -0.86
C THR A 8 9.39 16.06 -0.54
N PHE A 9 9.10 15.59 0.67
CA PHE A 9 7.73 15.32 1.10
C PHE A 9 6.82 16.56 0.97
N PHE A 10 7.25 17.72 1.49
CA PHE A 10 6.46 18.95 1.38
C PHE A 10 6.29 19.44 -0.07
N ARG A 11 7.28 19.21 -0.93
CA ARG A 11 7.17 19.54 -2.36
C ARG A 11 6.13 18.66 -3.05
N GLU A 12 6.14 17.36 -2.77
CA GLU A 12 5.14 16.44 -3.32
C GLU A 12 3.74 16.73 -2.76
N PHE A 13 3.62 17.04 -1.47
CA PHE A 13 2.34 17.42 -0.85
C PHE A 13 1.72 18.68 -1.49
N ARG A 14 2.54 19.66 -1.88
CA ARG A 14 2.10 20.89 -2.54
C ARG A 14 1.60 20.72 -3.96
N ARG A 15 1.64 19.51 -4.53
CA ARG A 15 1.08 19.28 -5.86
C ARG A 15 -0.44 19.46 -5.84
N PRO A 16 -1.03 20.13 -6.85
CA PRO A 16 -2.47 20.37 -6.91
C PRO A 16 -3.31 19.10 -6.72
N SER A 17 -2.89 17.97 -7.31
CA SER A 17 -3.60 16.70 -7.16
C SER A 17 -3.61 16.19 -5.71
N ASN A 18 -2.49 16.28 -4.98
CA ASN A 18 -2.41 15.84 -3.59
C ASN A 18 -3.16 16.80 -2.64
N ILE A 19 -3.16 18.10 -2.93
CA ILE A 19 -3.97 19.08 -2.20
C ILE A 19 -5.46 18.77 -2.37
N ARG A 20 -5.91 18.45 -3.59
CA ARG A 20 -7.30 18.06 -3.85
C ARG A 20 -7.68 16.77 -3.13
N ILE A 21 -6.80 15.76 -3.15
CA ILE A 21 -6.99 14.52 -2.41
C ILE A 21 -7.15 14.81 -0.92
N PHE A 22 -6.29 15.65 -0.35
CA PHE A 22 -6.38 16.05 1.05
C PHE A 22 -7.69 16.79 1.36
N ALA A 23 -8.08 17.75 0.52
CA ALA A 23 -9.33 18.49 0.70
C ALA A 23 -10.56 17.57 0.64
N LEU A 24 -10.57 16.60 -0.28
CA LEU A 24 -11.63 15.59 -0.37
C LEU A 24 -11.64 14.66 0.85
N ALA A 25 -10.48 14.27 1.36
CA ALA A 25 -10.38 13.46 2.58
C ALA A 25 -10.91 14.21 3.82
N VAL A 26 -10.60 15.51 3.95
CA VAL A 26 -11.14 16.36 5.03
C VAL A 26 -12.65 16.52 4.90
N LEU A 27 -13.16 16.73 3.68
CA LEU A 27 -14.59 16.82 3.43
C LEU A 27 -15.30 15.50 3.76
N PHE A 28 -14.71 14.37 3.36
CA PHE A 28 -15.23 13.04 3.68
C PHE A 28 -15.32 12.83 5.20
N TYR A 29 -14.24 13.11 5.93
CA TYR A 29 -14.22 13.03 7.39
C TYR A 29 -15.26 13.94 8.06
N TYR A 30 -15.48 15.14 7.50
CA TYR A 30 -16.48 16.06 8.04
C TYR A 30 -17.92 15.55 7.86
N ILE A 31 -18.23 14.95 6.71
CA ILE A 31 -19.58 14.45 6.40
C ILE A 31 -19.88 13.15 7.17
N TRP A 32 -18.94 12.21 7.17
CA TRP A 32 -19.18 10.86 7.71
C TRP A 32 -18.62 10.64 9.13
N GLY A 33 -17.51 11.28 9.51
CA GLY A 33 -16.92 11.08 10.84
C GLY A 33 -17.66 11.83 11.95
N MET A 34 -17.57 13.17 11.95
CA MET A 34 -18.04 13.95 13.12
C MET A 34 -19.56 13.98 13.32
N GLN A 35 -20.36 13.68 12.30
CA GLN A 35 -21.83 13.81 12.37
C GLN A 35 -22.56 12.50 12.64
N ASN A 36 -21.93 11.33 12.41
CA ASN A 36 -22.61 10.03 12.47
C ASN A 36 -22.12 9.08 13.58
N TRP A 37 -20.94 9.30 14.18
CA TRP A 37 -20.40 8.45 15.27
C TRP A 37 -21.24 8.41 16.57
N SER A 38 -22.44 8.99 16.58
CA SER A 38 -23.35 8.96 17.73
C SER A 38 -24.50 7.96 17.60
N ASP A 39 -24.76 7.40 16.42
CA ASP A 39 -25.82 6.41 16.20
C ASP A 39 -25.26 4.98 16.18
N SER A 40 -25.43 4.26 17.29
CA SER A 40 -24.91 2.89 17.45
C SER A 40 -25.92 1.80 17.05
N GLN A 41 -27.01 2.15 16.37
CA GLN A 41 -28.07 1.19 16.03
C GLN A 41 -27.83 0.58 14.64
N LEU A 42 -27.45 -0.70 14.61
CA LEU A 42 -27.31 -1.48 13.38
C LEU A 42 -28.59 -1.41 12.53
N LEU A 43 -28.40 -1.28 11.21
CA LEU A 43 -29.47 -1.19 10.20
C LEU A 43 -30.37 0.05 10.30
N SER A 44 -30.03 1.04 11.14
CA SER A 44 -30.71 2.34 11.14
C SER A 44 -30.44 3.10 9.83
N GLY A 45 -31.18 4.19 9.60
CA GLY A 45 -30.89 5.10 8.50
C GLY A 45 -29.48 5.74 8.63
N GLY A 46 -29.02 5.99 9.85
CA GLY A 46 -27.67 6.46 10.14
C GLY A 46 -26.62 5.42 9.76
N TRP A 47 -26.84 4.17 10.17
CA TRP A 47 -25.98 3.04 9.82
C TRP A 47 -25.83 2.83 8.31
N TRP A 48 -26.94 2.84 7.55
CA TRP A 48 -26.86 2.71 6.09
C TRP A 48 -26.15 3.90 5.42
N PHE A 49 -26.31 5.10 5.97
CA PHE A 49 -25.60 6.29 5.48
C PHE A 49 -24.10 6.18 5.77
N ASP A 50 -23.72 5.60 6.89
CA ASP A 50 -22.33 5.35 7.26
C ASP A 50 -21.68 4.24 6.43
N ALA A 51 -22.37 3.12 6.25
CA ALA A 51 -21.96 2.04 5.34
C ALA A 51 -21.77 2.56 3.89
N LEU A 52 -22.62 3.48 3.43
CA LEU A 52 -22.42 4.14 2.13
C LEU A 52 -21.12 4.96 2.11
N GLY A 53 -20.80 5.65 3.21
CA GLY A 53 -19.52 6.33 3.42
C GLY A 53 -18.34 5.38 3.28
N HIS A 54 -18.36 4.26 3.99
CA HIS A 54 -17.33 3.21 3.92
C HIS A 54 -17.13 2.68 2.49
N PHE A 55 -18.22 2.44 1.76
CA PHE A 55 -18.14 2.02 0.36
C PHE A 55 -17.48 3.10 -0.52
N ILE A 56 -17.91 4.36 -0.39
CA ILE A 56 -17.35 5.50 -1.12
C ILE A 56 -15.86 5.69 -0.77
N PHE A 57 -15.50 5.54 0.50
CA PHE A 57 -14.11 5.59 0.96
C PHE A 57 -13.28 4.50 0.29
N GLY A 58 -13.77 3.26 0.29
CA GLY A 58 -13.12 2.13 -0.37
C GLY A 58 -12.87 2.39 -1.86
N VAL A 59 -13.85 2.96 -2.57
CA VAL A 59 -13.72 3.34 -3.98
C VAL A 59 -12.69 4.47 -4.16
N GLY A 60 -12.83 5.55 -3.40
CA GLY A 60 -11.99 6.73 -3.52
C GLY A 60 -10.53 6.44 -3.19
N LEU A 61 -10.27 5.78 -2.06
CA LEU A 61 -8.94 5.42 -1.62
C LEU A 61 -8.27 4.46 -2.61
N SER A 62 -9.01 3.52 -3.20
CA SER A 62 -8.49 2.62 -4.24
C SER A 62 -7.91 3.37 -5.44
N PHE A 63 -8.63 4.38 -5.95
CA PHE A 63 -8.12 5.19 -7.06
C PHE A 63 -6.96 6.12 -6.64
N ILE A 64 -6.96 6.61 -5.40
CA ILE A 64 -5.85 7.38 -4.84
C ILE A 64 -4.58 6.52 -4.76
N LEU A 65 -4.68 5.32 -4.21
CA LEU A 65 -3.57 4.38 -4.11
C LEU A 65 -3.08 3.97 -5.50
N LEU A 66 -3.99 3.69 -6.45
CA LEU A 66 -3.62 3.42 -7.82
C LEU A 66 -2.86 4.59 -8.47
N TYR A 67 -3.32 5.83 -8.25
CA TYR A 67 -2.62 7.04 -8.69
C TYR A 67 -1.22 7.14 -8.07
N TRP A 68 -1.10 6.91 -6.75
CA TRP A 68 0.18 6.97 -6.05
C TRP A 68 1.15 5.87 -6.48
N ILE A 69 0.68 4.63 -6.66
CA ILE A 69 1.50 3.54 -7.18
C ILE A 69 2.00 3.89 -8.58
N ARG A 70 1.11 4.35 -9.47
CA ARG A 70 1.51 4.73 -10.84
C ARG A 70 2.49 5.90 -10.87
N PHE A 71 2.32 6.88 -9.99
CA PHE A 71 3.13 8.10 -10.02
C PHE A 71 4.45 7.98 -9.25
N TYR A 72 4.40 7.47 -8.02
CA TYR A 72 5.54 7.46 -7.08
C TYR A 72 6.28 6.11 -7.06
N ALA A 73 5.64 5.03 -7.50
CA ALA A 73 6.24 3.70 -7.61
C ALA A 73 6.06 3.10 -9.02
N PRO A 74 6.46 3.81 -10.09
CA PRO A 74 6.20 3.38 -11.47
C PRO A 74 6.85 2.03 -11.79
N GLU A 75 8.02 1.73 -11.23
CA GLU A 75 8.66 0.41 -11.40
C GLU A 75 7.80 -0.70 -10.80
N SER A 76 7.23 -0.51 -9.60
CA SER A 76 6.30 -1.47 -8.99
C SER A 76 5.00 -1.60 -9.78
N TYR A 77 4.46 -0.49 -10.29
CA TYR A 77 3.27 -0.50 -11.14
C TYR A 77 3.47 -1.34 -12.43
N ILE A 78 4.68 -1.30 -12.97
CA ILE A 78 5.06 -2.02 -14.18
C ILE A 78 5.31 -3.51 -13.88
N LEU A 79 6.10 -3.81 -12.85
CA LEU A 79 6.64 -5.15 -12.58
C LEU A 79 5.71 -6.06 -11.78
N SER A 80 4.87 -5.53 -10.89
CA SER A 80 4.12 -6.38 -9.95
C SER A 80 3.00 -7.21 -10.61
N GLY A 81 2.63 -6.91 -11.86
CA GLY A 81 1.46 -7.49 -12.50
C GLY A 81 0.16 -6.85 -11.99
N LYS A 82 -0.80 -6.67 -12.91
CA LYS A 82 -1.95 -5.80 -12.66
C LYS A 82 -2.97 -6.41 -11.69
N LEU A 83 -3.09 -7.73 -11.69
CA LEU A 83 -3.94 -8.46 -10.73
C LEU A 83 -3.38 -8.39 -9.30
N ASN A 84 -2.05 -8.46 -9.14
CA ASN A 84 -1.42 -8.30 -7.84
C ASN A 84 -1.56 -6.86 -7.33
N ILE A 85 -1.47 -5.86 -8.19
CA ILE A 85 -1.73 -4.46 -7.82
C ILE A 85 -3.17 -4.30 -7.33
N ALA A 86 -4.16 -4.87 -8.04
CA ALA A 86 -5.55 -4.83 -7.61
C ALA A 86 -5.73 -5.48 -6.23
N ARG A 87 -5.18 -6.69 -6.05
CA ARG A 87 -5.21 -7.40 -4.77
C ARG A 87 -4.58 -6.59 -3.65
N GLN A 88 -3.38 -6.06 -3.87
CA GLN A 88 -2.67 -5.26 -2.89
C GLN A 88 -3.45 -4.00 -2.50
N ILE A 89 -4.07 -3.31 -3.45
CA ILE A 89 -4.90 -2.13 -3.16
C ILE A 89 -6.10 -2.51 -2.28
N ILE A 90 -6.77 -3.64 -2.55
CA ILE A 90 -7.90 -4.10 -1.73
C ILE A 90 -7.44 -4.40 -0.30
N GLU A 91 -6.31 -5.11 -0.15
CA GLU A 91 -5.73 -5.43 1.16
C GLU A 91 -5.30 -4.15 1.91
N ASP A 92 -4.62 -3.22 1.24
CA ASP A 92 -4.16 -1.96 1.83
C ASP A 92 -5.33 -1.05 2.24
N VAL A 93 -6.40 -1.00 1.45
CA VAL A 93 -7.60 -0.20 1.77
C VAL A 93 -8.30 -0.73 3.02
N ALA A 94 -8.52 -2.03 3.12
CA ALA A 94 -9.13 -2.65 4.30
C ALA A 94 -8.26 -2.46 5.54
N PHE A 95 -6.94 -2.56 5.40
CA PHE A 95 -6.01 -2.31 6.50
C PHE A 95 -5.98 -0.85 6.95
N ILE A 96 -6.01 0.10 6.01
CA ILE A 96 -6.04 1.53 6.31
C ILE A 96 -7.33 1.90 7.03
N GLU A 97 -8.47 1.38 6.58
CA GLU A 97 -9.75 1.58 7.27
C GLU A 97 -9.66 1.06 8.72
N ALA A 98 -9.22 -0.19 8.91
CA ALA A 98 -9.23 -0.84 10.23
C ALA A 98 -8.29 -0.18 11.24
N ILE A 99 -7.27 0.54 10.77
CA ILE A 99 -6.34 1.26 11.64
C ILE A 99 -6.74 2.71 11.82
N PHE A 100 -7.06 3.40 10.73
CA PHE A 100 -7.28 4.84 10.79
C PHE A 100 -8.72 5.15 11.18
N TRP A 101 -9.71 4.55 10.54
CA TRP A 101 -11.11 4.88 10.81
C TRP A 101 -11.53 4.36 12.19
N GLU A 102 -11.46 3.05 12.39
CA GLU A 102 -11.75 2.38 13.66
C GLU A 102 -10.86 2.88 14.80
N GLY A 103 -9.59 3.18 14.52
CA GLY A 103 -8.68 3.74 15.51
C GLY A 103 -9.09 5.14 15.98
N PHE A 104 -9.60 5.99 15.07
CA PHE A 104 -10.12 7.31 15.43
C PHE A 104 -11.47 7.22 16.14
N GLU A 105 -12.35 6.32 15.71
CA GLU A 105 -13.63 6.07 16.36
C GLU A 105 -13.43 5.55 17.79
N LEU A 106 -12.53 4.58 18.00
CA LEU A 106 -12.17 4.10 19.33
C LEU A 106 -11.68 5.23 20.24
N LEU A 107 -10.82 6.12 19.73
CA LEU A 107 -10.34 7.30 20.48
C LEU A 107 -11.46 8.28 20.80
N TRP A 108 -12.42 8.44 19.89
CA TRP A 108 -13.60 9.27 20.10
C TRP A 108 -14.47 8.68 21.21
N ASP A 109 -14.80 7.39 21.13
CA ASP A 109 -15.59 6.65 22.11
C ASP A 109 -15.00 6.69 23.52
N LEU A 110 -13.68 6.50 23.63
CA LEU A 110 -12.95 6.61 24.90
C LEU A 110 -13.06 7.99 25.54
N LYS A 111 -13.24 9.05 24.74
CA LYS A 111 -13.39 10.42 25.23
C LYS A 111 -14.80 10.70 25.74
N ILE A 112 -15.84 10.07 25.17
CA ILE A 112 -17.24 10.44 25.42
C ILE A 112 -17.97 9.52 26.41
N GLN A 113 -17.43 8.35 26.81
CA GLN A 113 -18.15 7.38 27.66
C GLN A 113 -17.46 7.03 29.00
N PRO A 114 -17.98 7.50 30.15
CA PRO A 114 -17.45 7.14 31.47
C PRO A 114 -18.14 5.94 32.17
N ASN A 115 -19.06 5.19 31.56
CA ASN A 115 -19.88 4.18 32.27
C ASN A 115 -19.86 2.76 31.66
N TYR A 116 -19.60 1.76 32.50
CA TYR A 116 -19.12 0.41 32.14
C TYR A 116 -20.19 -0.65 31.82
N ALA A 117 -21.46 -0.50 32.27
CA ALA A 117 -22.48 -1.56 32.14
C ALA A 117 -23.19 -1.60 30.77
N THR A 118 -23.34 -0.44 30.12
CA THR A 118 -23.80 -0.29 28.72
C THR A 118 -22.76 -0.74 27.69
N TRP A 119 -21.54 -1.07 28.15
CA TRP A 119 -20.40 -1.38 27.31
C TRP A 119 -20.49 -2.75 26.64
N LEU A 120 -21.08 -3.79 27.28
CA LEU A 120 -21.07 -5.13 26.69
C LEU A 120 -21.95 -5.24 25.43
N VAL A 121 -23.17 -4.69 25.47
CA VAL A 121 -24.09 -4.67 24.33
C VAL A 121 -23.61 -3.70 23.25
N ARG A 122 -23.05 -2.54 23.65
CA ARG A 122 -22.41 -1.61 22.70
C ARG A 122 -21.15 -2.18 22.08
N ALA A 123 -20.31 -2.90 22.81
CA ALA A 123 -19.12 -3.55 22.28
C ALA A 123 -19.47 -4.67 21.30
N GLN A 124 -20.57 -5.40 21.53
CA GLN A 124 -21.08 -6.38 20.56
C GLN A 124 -21.59 -5.70 19.29
N ASN A 125 -22.41 -4.66 19.41
CA ASN A 125 -22.89 -3.92 18.25
C ASN A 125 -21.74 -3.22 17.51
N SER A 126 -20.83 -2.56 18.22
CA SER A 126 -19.61 -1.94 17.70
C SER A 126 -18.71 -2.97 17.03
N SER A 127 -18.53 -4.18 17.57
CA SER A 127 -17.75 -5.23 16.90
C SER A 127 -18.37 -5.71 15.58
N ALA A 128 -19.71 -5.75 15.51
CA ALA A 128 -20.44 -6.10 14.30
C ALA A 128 -20.41 -4.95 13.28
N ASP A 129 -20.48 -3.71 13.75
CA ASP A 129 -20.36 -2.47 13.00
C ASP A 129 -19.00 -2.39 12.32
N THR A 130 -17.92 -2.39 13.11
CA THR A 130 -16.52 -2.43 12.65
C THR A 130 -16.29 -3.53 11.61
N THR A 131 -16.80 -4.74 11.87
CA THR A 131 -16.64 -5.84 10.92
C THR A 131 -17.37 -5.55 9.60
N SER A 132 -18.58 -5.00 9.68
CA SER A 132 -19.36 -4.63 8.51
C SER A 132 -18.71 -3.49 7.73
N ASP A 133 -18.10 -2.53 8.40
CA ASP A 133 -17.43 -1.37 7.81
C ASP A 133 -16.16 -1.77 7.06
N ILE A 134 -15.34 -2.64 7.64
CA ILE A 134 -14.20 -3.28 6.95
C ILE A 134 -14.68 -3.98 5.68
N LEU A 135 -15.75 -4.78 5.77
CA LEU A 135 -16.27 -5.55 4.63
C LEU A 135 -16.84 -4.66 3.53
N VAL A 136 -17.64 -3.65 3.90
CA VAL A 136 -18.24 -2.71 2.95
C VAL A 136 -17.16 -1.86 2.27
N THR A 137 -16.14 -1.45 3.01
CA THR A 137 -14.98 -0.76 2.47
C THR A 137 -14.20 -1.63 1.49
N ALA A 138 -13.95 -2.90 1.84
CA ALA A 138 -13.30 -3.86 0.95
C ALA A 138 -14.12 -4.13 -0.32
N LEU A 139 -15.46 -4.19 -0.22
CA LEU A 139 -16.35 -4.30 -1.38
C LEU A 139 -16.27 -3.07 -2.28
N GLY A 140 -16.17 -1.87 -1.71
CA GLY A 140 -15.91 -0.64 -2.46
C GLY A 140 -14.58 -0.70 -3.22
N ALA A 141 -13.52 -1.21 -2.58
CA ALA A 141 -12.22 -1.39 -3.20
C ALA A 141 -12.23 -2.43 -4.34
N MET A 142 -12.89 -3.57 -4.11
CA MET A 142 -13.11 -4.59 -5.13
C MET A 142 -13.86 -4.03 -6.34
N PHE A 143 -14.92 -3.25 -6.09
CA PHE A 143 -15.68 -2.60 -7.15
C PHE A 143 -14.81 -1.63 -7.96
N ALA A 144 -14.02 -0.78 -7.30
CA ALA A 144 -13.10 0.13 -7.98
C ALA A 144 -12.04 -0.61 -8.82
N MET A 145 -11.47 -1.70 -8.29
CA MET A 145 -10.48 -2.49 -9.03
C MET A 145 -11.10 -3.26 -10.20
N PHE A 146 -12.36 -3.69 -10.07
CA PHE A 146 -13.11 -4.25 -11.20
C PHE A 146 -13.36 -3.20 -12.28
N LEU A 147 -13.78 -1.98 -11.93
CA LEU A 147 -13.94 -0.88 -12.88
C LEU A 147 -12.63 -0.53 -13.57
N TRP A 148 -11.53 -0.50 -12.82
CA TRP A 148 -10.20 -0.29 -13.39
C TRP A 148 -9.81 -1.40 -14.38
N TRP A 149 -10.08 -2.66 -14.04
CA TRP A 149 -9.84 -3.79 -14.95
C TRP A 149 -10.66 -3.68 -16.23
N CYS A 150 -11.96 -3.39 -16.14
CA CYS A 150 -12.83 -3.14 -17.28
C CYS A 150 -12.33 -1.98 -18.13
N TRP A 151 -11.93 -0.87 -17.51
CA TRP A 151 -11.34 0.28 -18.19
C TRP A 151 -10.07 -0.11 -18.96
N ARG A 152 -9.19 -0.91 -18.36
CA ARG A 152 -7.98 -1.38 -19.05
C ARG A 152 -8.32 -2.27 -20.23
N LYS A 153 -9.28 -3.19 -20.10
CA LYS A 153 -9.73 -4.04 -21.21
C LYS A 153 -10.31 -3.22 -22.36
N TYR A 154 -11.12 -2.24 -22.05
CA TYR A 154 -11.61 -1.28 -23.05
C TYR A 154 -10.44 -0.53 -23.73
N HIS A 155 -9.46 -0.07 -22.95
CA HIS A 155 -8.32 0.67 -23.47
C HIS A 155 -7.40 -0.19 -24.35
N GLU A 156 -7.17 -1.46 -23.98
CA GLU A 156 -6.42 -2.46 -24.76
C GLU A 156 -7.06 -2.64 -26.15
N MET A 157 -8.40 -2.67 -26.22
CA MET A 157 -9.13 -2.81 -27.47
C MET A 157 -9.13 -1.51 -28.31
N ARG A 158 -9.26 -0.36 -27.66
CA ARG A 158 -9.44 0.92 -28.35
C ARG A 158 -8.13 1.57 -28.81
N TRP A 159 -7.04 1.37 -28.05
CA TRP A 159 -5.71 1.93 -28.28
C TRP A 159 -4.62 0.85 -28.11
N PRO A 160 -4.52 -0.10 -29.06
CA PRO A 160 -3.55 -1.19 -28.98
C PRO A 160 -2.10 -0.70 -28.97
N ASP A 161 -1.77 0.34 -29.74
CA ASP A 161 -0.41 0.90 -29.83
C ASP A 161 0.12 1.42 -28.47
N GLU A 162 -0.77 1.96 -27.62
CA GLU A 162 -0.38 2.41 -26.28
C GLU A 162 -0.13 1.24 -25.33
N THR A 163 -0.89 0.16 -25.50
CA THR A 163 -0.72 -1.08 -24.75
C THR A 163 0.60 -1.76 -25.12
N GLU A 164 0.95 -1.75 -26.40
CA GLU A 164 2.25 -2.25 -26.88
C GLU A 164 3.41 -1.44 -26.28
N LYS A 165 3.28 -0.10 -26.21
CA LYS A 165 4.28 0.74 -25.54
C LYS A 165 4.43 0.40 -24.06
N GLU A 166 3.34 0.21 -23.32
CA GLU A 166 3.40 -0.21 -21.90
C GLU A 166 4.09 -1.59 -21.78
N SER A 167 3.83 -2.51 -22.71
CA SER A 167 4.46 -3.84 -22.74
C SER A 167 5.97 -3.76 -22.99
N ILE A 168 6.40 -2.91 -23.90
CA ILE A 168 7.83 -2.66 -24.18
C ILE A 168 8.53 -2.05 -22.96
N GLU A 169 7.92 -1.07 -22.30
CA GLU A 169 8.48 -0.49 -21.07
C GLU A 169 8.55 -1.51 -19.93
N THR A 170 7.59 -2.43 -19.87
CA THR A 170 7.62 -3.57 -18.95
C THR A 170 8.82 -4.48 -19.20
N ALA A 171 9.01 -4.92 -20.45
CA ALA A 171 10.15 -5.75 -20.83
C ALA A 171 11.51 -5.05 -20.55
N LYS A 172 11.59 -3.74 -20.79
CA LYS A 172 12.79 -2.94 -20.45
C LYS A 172 13.04 -2.91 -18.95
N ALA A 173 12.00 -2.73 -18.13
CA ALA A 173 12.12 -2.70 -16.68
C ALA A 173 12.60 -4.06 -16.15
N GLU A 174 12.01 -5.17 -16.62
CA GLU A 174 12.41 -6.53 -16.27
C GLU A 174 13.87 -6.81 -16.66
N SER A 175 14.27 -6.43 -17.88
CA SER A 175 15.65 -6.57 -18.35
C SER A 175 16.65 -5.81 -17.46
N ARG A 176 16.30 -4.60 -16.99
CA ARG A 176 17.13 -3.84 -16.05
C ARG A 176 17.26 -4.53 -14.69
N VAL A 177 16.18 -5.13 -14.19
CA VAL A 177 16.20 -5.88 -12.92
C VAL A 177 17.11 -7.10 -13.04
N LEU A 178 16.92 -7.91 -14.10
CA LEU A 178 17.77 -9.08 -14.37
C LEU A 178 19.25 -8.69 -14.52
N ALA A 179 19.55 -7.59 -15.24
CA ALA A 179 20.92 -7.11 -15.38
C ALA A 179 21.55 -6.74 -14.03
N LYS A 180 20.79 -6.10 -13.13
CA LYS A 180 21.25 -5.78 -11.76
C LYS A 180 21.52 -7.06 -10.97
N GLU A 181 20.65 -8.06 -11.05
CA GLU A 181 20.80 -9.35 -10.38
C GLU A 181 22.04 -10.11 -10.89
N ILE A 182 22.24 -10.18 -12.21
CA ILE A 182 23.44 -10.80 -12.81
C ILE A 182 24.71 -10.10 -12.33
N LEU A 183 24.73 -8.77 -12.29
CA LEU A 183 25.87 -8.02 -11.79
C LEU A 183 26.12 -8.28 -10.29
N ALA A 184 25.06 -8.33 -9.48
CA ALA A 184 25.15 -8.66 -8.06
C ALA A 184 25.69 -10.08 -7.85
N ALA A 185 25.19 -11.07 -8.58
CA ALA A 185 25.65 -12.45 -8.55
C ALA A 185 27.13 -12.56 -8.95
N ARG A 186 27.54 -11.91 -10.04
CA ARG A 186 28.95 -11.86 -10.47
C ARG A 186 29.86 -11.23 -9.42
N ARG A 187 29.43 -10.15 -8.76
CA ARG A 187 30.18 -9.54 -7.64
C ARG A 187 30.30 -10.50 -6.46
N GLY A 188 29.21 -11.19 -6.11
CA GLY A 188 29.19 -12.23 -5.08
C GLY A 188 30.19 -13.35 -5.37
N GLN A 189 30.16 -13.90 -6.59
CA GLN A 189 31.07 -14.95 -7.03
C GLN A 189 32.54 -14.50 -7.02
N ARG A 190 32.85 -13.30 -7.53
CA ARG A 190 34.21 -12.73 -7.47
C ARG A 190 34.70 -12.61 -6.04
N ARG A 191 33.85 -12.16 -5.11
CA ARG A 191 34.18 -12.03 -3.69
C ARG A 191 34.45 -13.41 -3.06
N GLN A 192 33.68 -14.42 -3.43
CA GLN A 192 33.89 -15.79 -2.96
C GLN A 192 35.23 -16.34 -3.46
N ILE A 193 35.50 -16.27 -4.76
CA ILE A 193 36.77 -16.73 -5.37
C ILE A 193 37.97 -16.04 -4.71
N TYR A 194 37.90 -14.72 -4.54
CA TYR A 194 38.97 -13.96 -3.87
C TYR A 194 39.21 -14.45 -2.43
N ASN A 195 38.14 -14.69 -1.67
CA ASN A 195 38.24 -15.17 -0.30
C ASN A 195 38.83 -16.59 -0.22
N GLU A 196 38.45 -17.48 -1.13
CA GLU A 196 39.00 -18.84 -1.24
C GLU A 196 40.49 -18.81 -1.60
N PHE A 197 40.87 -18.01 -2.60
CA PHE A 197 42.27 -17.80 -2.96
C PHE A 197 43.09 -17.28 -1.79
N LYS A 198 42.61 -16.25 -1.09
CA LYS A 198 43.26 -15.67 0.10
C LYS A 198 43.42 -16.70 1.23
N ARG A 199 42.43 -17.57 1.44
CA ARG A 199 42.51 -18.66 2.43
C ARG A 199 43.56 -19.69 2.02
N SER A 200 43.57 -20.10 0.75
CA SER A 200 44.55 -21.04 0.21
C SER A 200 45.98 -20.50 0.35
N LEU A 201 46.21 -19.25 -0.06
CA LEU A 201 47.51 -18.58 0.08
C LEU A 201 47.98 -18.50 1.53
N LYS A 202 47.10 -18.13 2.47
CA LYS A 202 47.42 -18.14 3.91
C LYS A 202 47.79 -19.53 4.41
N LYS A 203 47.12 -20.58 3.94
CA LYS A 203 47.43 -21.97 4.30
C LYS A 203 48.82 -22.35 3.78
N THR A 204 49.12 -22.07 2.52
CA THR A 204 50.43 -22.32 1.91
C THR A 204 51.55 -21.60 2.66
N ILE A 205 51.40 -20.30 2.94
CA ILE A 205 52.39 -19.51 3.70
C ILE A 205 52.63 -20.12 5.09
N ARG A 206 51.57 -20.54 5.79
CA ARG A 206 51.69 -21.22 7.10
C ARG A 206 52.42 -22.55 7.00
N THR A 207 52.16 -23.33 5.94
CA THR A 207 52.83 -24.61 5.71
C THR A 207 54.32 -24.40 5.42
N VAL A 208 54.67 -23.45 4.55
CA VAL A 208 56.07 -23.13 4.22
C VAL A 208 56.83 -22.69 5.48
N LYS A 209 56.26 -21.77 6.28
CA LYS A 209 56.85 -21.36 7.57
C LYS A 209 57.04 -22.49 8.60
N LYS A 210 56.28 -23.58 8.49
CA LYS A 210 56.45 -24.76 9.35
C LYS A 210 57.58 -25.68 8.88
N ILE A 211 57.85 -25.71 7.56
CA ILE A 211 58.86 -26.58 6.95
C ILE A 211 60.23 -25.93 7.00
N ASP A 212 60.30 -24.61 6.81
CA ASP A 212 61.53 -23.83 6.87
C ASP A 212 61.36 -22.63 7.82
N PRO A 213 61.57 -22.84 9.13
CA PRO A 213 61.47 -21.80 10.13
C PRO A 213 62.79 -21.01 10.18
N LEU A 214 63.00 -20.14 9.19
CA LEU A 214 63.94 -19.02 9.33
C LEU A 214 63.37 -17.98 10.32
#